data_AF-A0A3M7P6W8-F1
#
_entry.id   AF-A0A3M7P6W8-F1
#
_cell.length_a   1.000
_cell.length_b   1.000
_cell.length_c   1.000
_cell.angle_alpha   90.00
_cell.angle_beta   90.00
_cell.angle_gamma   90.00
#
_symmetry.space_group_name_H-M   'P 1'
#
loop_
_entity.id
_entity.type
_entity.pdbx_description
1 polymer ?
#
loop_
_entity_poly.entity_id
_entity_poly.type
_entity_poly.pdbx_seq_one_letter_code
_entity_poly.pdbx_strand_id
1 'polypeptide(L)'
;MTSRSEQTVDTGSRTVDPVIPKATSLLINSGNIVSADRLKKRSNTSPQDELVEVINGTFWSWLSTIDSNAYQEQNSVECRHPVFEKLKETEHDDISISVKLFLNSLDTEIVSQSIKKILDEIGAKHIDTLIVSFPDKVFVHDQLPAQLVMPVWSIVQECVDSQVVSTAGL
;
A
#
# COMPACT_ATOMS: atom_id res chain seq x y z
N MET A 1 -30.94 -58.53 -2.49
CA MET A 1 -31.54 -57.19 -2.45
C MET A 1 -30.49 -56.25 -1.92
N THR A 2 -30.13 -55.29 -2.75
CA THR A 2 -28.88 -54.52 -2.73
C THR A 2 -28.92 -53.44 -1.66
N SER A 3 -27.98 -53.45 -0.73
CA SER A 3 -27.75 -52.38 0.24
C SER A 3 -27.30 -51.11 -0.49
N ARG A 4 -28.08 -50.04 -0.33
CA ARG A 4 -27.79 -48.70 -0.84
C ARG A 4 -26.98 -47.98 0.24
N SER A 5 -25.67 -47.89 0.06
CA SER A 5 -24.80 -47.06 0.89
C SER A 5 -25.08 -45.59 0.58
N GLU A 6 -25.51 -44.84 1.59
CA GLU A 6 -25.60 -43.39 1.56
C GLU A 6 -24.19 -42.81 1.39
N GLN A 7 -24.00 -42.09 0.29
CA GLN A 7 -22.80 -41.30 0.02
C GLN A 7 -22.95 -39.99 0.81
N THR A 8 -22.28 -39.90 1.94
CA THR A 8 -22.07 -38.63 2.64
C THR A 8 -21.14 -37.78 1.79
N VAL A 9 -21.70 -36.70 1.23
CA VAL A 9 -20.94 -35.66 0.51
C VAL A 9 -20.15 -34.89 1.56
N ASP A 10 -18.85 -35.18 1.62
CA ASP A 10 -17.88 -34.41 2.39
C ASP A 10 -17.74 -33.02 1.76
N THR A 11 -18.43 -32.03 2.32
CA THR A 11 -18.18 -30.61 2.06
C THR A 11 -16.90 -30.20 2.79
N GLY A 12 -15.77 -30.70 2.29
CA GLY A 12 -14.45 -30.30 2.77
C GLY A 12 -14.25 -28.81 2.47
N SER A 13 -14.24 -27.99 3.53
CA SER A 13 -13.69 -26.64 3.50
C SER A 13 -12.22 -26.74 3.08
N ARG A 14 -11.94 -26.51 1.79
CA ARG A 14 -10.58 -26.44 1.27
C ARG A 14 -9.92 -25.20 1.86
N THR A 15 -9.18 -25.39 2.95
CA THR A 15 -8.16 -24.43 3.37
C THR A 15 -7.08 -24.43 2.29
N VAL A 16 -7.02 -23.37 1.50
CA VAL A 16 -5.93 -23.16 0.54
C VAL A 16 -4.73 -22.75 1.38
N ASP A 17 -3.65 -23.55 1.34
CA ASP A 17 -2.41 -23.18 2.02
C ASP A 17 -1.92 -21.83 1.49
N PRO A 18 -1.55 -20.88 2.37
CA PRO A 18 -1.11 -19.57 1.95
C PRO A 18 0.16 -19.68 1.11
N VAL A 19 0.19 -19.01 -0.03
CA VAL A 19 1.34 -19.00 -0.96
C VAL A 19 2.60 -18.48 -0.26
N ILE A 20 2.44 -17.56 0.69
CA ILE A 20 3.52 -16.93 1.46
C ILE A 20 3.14 -16.97 2.95
N PRO A 21 3.41 -18.07 3.66
CA PRO A 21 2.85 -18.34 4.98
C PRO A 21 3.36 -17.41 6.10
N LYS A 22 4.56 -16.83 5.95
CA LYS A 22 5.22 -16.03 7.01
C LYS A 22 5.14 -14.52 6.79
N ALA A 23 4.54 -14.06 5.70
CA ALA A 23 4.47 -12.63 5.39
C ALA A 23 3.62 -11.89 6.44
N THR A 24 4.22 -10.87 7.05
CA THR A 24 3.57 -9.92 7.97
C THR A 24 3.48 -8.52 7.39
N SER A 25 4.24 -8.23 6.33
CA SER A 25 4.22 -6.95 5.61
C SER A 25 4.15 -7.15 4.10
N LEU A 26 3.39 -6.28 3.44
CA LEU A 26 3.21 -6.27 1.99
C LEU A 26 3.35 -4.83 1.47
N LEU A 27 4.31 -4.63 0.57
CA LEU A 27 4.46 -3.41 -0.21
C LEU A 27 3.97 -3.68 -1.63
N ILE A 28 3.02 -2.88 -2.11
CA ILE A 28 2.61 -2.87 -3.51
C ILE A 28 3.01 -1.53 -4.11
N ASN A 29 3.95 -1.57 -5.05
CA ASN A 29 4.36 -0.41 -5.83
C ASN A 29 3.84 -0.58 -7.26
N SER A 30 2.76 0.13 -7.56
CA SER A 30 2.09 0.09 -8.86
C SER A 30 2.81 0.87 -9.98
N GLY A 31 3.88 1.60 -9.64
CA GLY A 31 4.55 2.52 -10.55
C GLY A 31 3.66 3.65 -11.07
N ASN A 32 4.03 4.21 -12.22
CA ASN A 32 3.32 5.33 -12.83
C ASN A 32 2.03 4.85 -13.51
N ILE A 33 0.92 5.06 -12.80
CA ILE A 33 -0.45 4.73 -13.20
C ILE A 33 -0.81 5.39 -14.55
N VAL A 34 -0.44 6.65 -14.78
CA VAL A 34 -0.77 7.42 -15.99
C VAL A 34 -0.05 6.88 -17.25
N SER A 35 1.12 6.27 -17.06
CA SER A 35 1.90 5.69 -18.16
C SER A 35 1.52 4.25 -18.48
N ALA A 36 0.70 3.59 -17.65
CA ALA A 36 0.20 2.25 -17.93
C ALA A 36 -0.80 2.30 -19.09
N ASP A 37 -0.39 1.87 -20.29
CA ASP A 37 -1.20 1.86 -21.52
C ASP A 37 -2.54 1.10 -21.40
N ARG A 38 -2.73 0.35 -20.31
CA ARG A 38 -3.98 -0.33 -19.96
C ARG A 38 -5.08 0.64 -19.50
N LEU A 39 -4.72 1.71 -18.79
CA LEU A 39 -5.67 2.70 -18.25
C LEU A 39 -6.10 3.73 -19.28
N LYS A 40 -5.21 4.09 -20.22
CA LYS A 40 -5.51 4.99 -21.35
C LYS A 40 -6.66 4.49 -22.23
N LYS A 41 -7.01 3.19 -22.17
CA LYS A 41 -8.06 2.57 -22.99
C LYS A 41 -9.45 2.60 -22.36
N ARG A 42 -9.62 3.04 -21.10
CA ARG A 42 -10.91 3.03 -20.39
C ARG A 42 -11.19 4.39 -19.75
N SER A 43 -11.77 5.31 -20.52
CA SER A 43 -12.07 6.68 -20.09
C SER A 43 -13.25 6.83 -19.11
N ASN A 44 -13.85 5.73 -18.62
CA ASN A 44 -15.12 5.74 -17.87
C ASN A 44 -15.06 5.04 -16.49
N THR A 45 -13.87 4.73 -15.97
CA THR A 45 -13.71 4.13 -14.62
C THR A 45 -13.56 5.22 -13.56
N SER A 46 -14.14 5.02 -12.37
CA SER A 46 -13.92 5.94 -11.25
C SER A 46 -12.46 5.86 -10.76
N PRO A 47 -11.93 6.90 -10.08
CA PRO A 47 -10.58 6.83 -9.50
C PRO A 47 -10.39 5.66 -8.52
N GLN A 48 -11.47 5.25 -7.85
CA GLN A 48 -11.45 4.08 -6.96
C GLN A 48 -11.28 2.78 -7.76
N ASP A 49 -12.02 2.63 -8.86
CA ASP A 49 -11.91 1.45 -9.74
C ASP A 49 -10.52 1.37 -10.37
N GLU A 50 -9.96 2.51 -10.77
CA GLU A 50 -8.60 2.61 -11.31
C GLU A 50 -7.56 2.15 -10.28
N LEU A 51 -7.66 2.64 -9.04
CA LEU A 51 -6.77 2.24 -7.96
C LEU A 51 -6.85 0.72 -7.69
N VAL A 52 -8.07 0.18 -7.60
CA VAL A 52 -8.30 -1.25 -7.38
C VAL A 52 -7.76 -2.08 -8.54
N GLU A 53 -8.00 -1.67 -9.78
CA GLU A 53 -7.49 -2.36 -10.97
C GLU A 53 -5.97 -2.41 -10.99
N VAL A 54 -5.32 -1.30 -10.64
CA VAL A 54 -3.87 -1.17 -10.68
C VAL A 54 -3.19 -1.94 -9.55
N ILE A 55 -3.74 -1.89 -8.33
CA ILE A 55 -3.26 -2.69 -7.19
C ILE A 55 -3.38 -4.18 -7.53
N ASN A 56 -4.57 -4.62 -7.97
CA ASN A 56 -4.79 -6.02 -8.35
C ASN A 56 -3.89 -6.44 -9.51
N GLY A 57 -3.81 -5.62 -10.56
CA GLY A 57 -2.97 -5.89 -11.72
C GLY A 57 -1.50 -6.09 -11.33
N THR A 58 -0.97 -5.20 -10.48
CA THR A 58 0.40 -5.28 -9.98
C THR A 58 0.61 -6.53 -9.14
N PHE A 59 -0.28 -6.78 -8.17
CA PHE A 59 -0.19 -7.92 -7.27
C PHE A 59 -0.28 -9.26 -8.01
N TRP A 60 -1.29 -9.45 -8.87
CA TRP A 60 -1.47 -10.69 -9.61
C TRP A 60 -0.38 -10.91 -10.66
N SER A 61 0.06 -9.84 -11.34
CA SER A 61 1.21 -9.93 -12.26
C SER A 61 2.44 -10.41 -11.50
N TRP A 62 2.74 -9.78 -10.36
CA TRP A 62 3.88 -10.18 -9.53
C TRP A 62 3.72 -11.63 -9.04
N LEU A 63 2.56 -12.01 -8.50
CA LEU A 63 2.30 -13.35 -7.97
C LEU A 63 2.46 -14.44 -9.04
N SER A 64 2.14 -14.13 -10.31
CA SER A 64 2.33 -15.06 -11.43
C SER A 64 3.79 -15.28 -11.82
N THR A 65 4.71 -14.42 -11.36
CA THR A 65 6.14 -14.44 -11.71
C THR A 65 7.04 -14.96 -10.61
N ILE A 66 6.56 -15.06 -9.36
CA ILE A 66 7.38 -15.50 -8.25
C ILE A 66 7.51 -17.03 -8.19
N ASP A 67 8.65 -17.51 -7.69
CA ASP A 67 8.78 -18.86 -7.17
C ASP A 67 8.34 -18.88 -5.71
N SER A 68 7.19 -19.48 -5.42
CA SER A 68 6.63 -19.58 -4.07
C SER A 68 7.60 -20.18 -3.04
N ASN A 69 8.53 -21.04 -3.47
CA ASN A 69 9.53 -21.63 -2.57
C ASN A 69 10.51 -20.59 -2.02
N ALA A 70 10.85 -19.57 -2.83
CA ALA A 70 11.75 -18.49 -2.43
C ALA A 70 11.13 -17.56 -1.36
N TYR A 71 9.81 -17.62 -1.19
CA TYR A 71 9.04 -16.74 -0.29
C TYR A 71 8.54 -17.44 0.99
N GLN A 72 8.78 -18.75 1.16
CA GLN A 72 8.27 -19.49 2.34
C GLN A 72 8.75 -18.92 3.69
N GLU A 73 9.94 -18.30 3.68
CA GLU A 73 10.61 -17.75 4.87
C GLU A 73 10.58 -16.20 4.90
N GLN A 74 9.90 -15.56 3.95
CA GLN A 74 9.90 -14.10 3.84
C GLN A 74 8.80 -13.49 4.72
N ASN A 75 9.23 -12.60 5.62
CA ASN A 75 8.31 -11.83 6.48
C ASN A 75 7.79 -10.57 5.79
N SER A 76 8.48 -10.10 4.74
CA SER A 76 8.10 -8.92 3.97
C SER A 76 8.06 -9.26 2.50
N VAL A 77 7.01 -8.81 1.82
CA VAL A 77 6.76 -9.06 0.42
C VAL A 77 6.73 -7.74 -0.33
N GLU A 78 7.47 -7.65 -1.45
CA GLU A 78 7.51 -6.45 -2.28
C GLU A 78 7.03 -6.78 -3.70
N CYS A 79 5.82 -6.30 -4.03
CA CYS A 79 5.22 -6.41 -5.35
C CYS A 79 5.50 -5.13 -6.13
N ARG A 80 6.45 -5.15 -7.05
CA ARG A 80 6.77 -4.00 -7.90
C ARG A 80 6.25 -4.20 -9.32
N HIS A 81 5.62 -3.17 -9.86
CA HIS A 81 5.28 -3.13 -11.28
C HIS A 81 6.57 -3.08 -12.12
N PRO A 82 6.68 -3.84 -13.23
CA PRO A 82 7.93 -3.90 -14.02
C PRO A 82 8.41 -2.57 -14.60
N VAL A 83 7.50 -1.61 -14.75
CA VAL A 83 7.75 -0.27 -15.33
C VAL A 83 8.01 0.78 -14.23
N PHE A 84 8.35 0.34 -13.02
CA PHE A 84 8.72 1.26 -11.95
C PHE A 84 10.16 1.76 -12.14
N GLU A 85 10.33 3.08 -12.21
CA GLU A 85 11.63 3.75 -12.18
C GLU A 85 11.65 4.76 -11.04
N LYS A 86 12.77 4.82 -10.30
CA LYS A 86 13.02 5.84 -9.29
C LYS A 86 13.32 7.18 -9.97
N LEU A 87 13.06 8.26 -9.26
CA LEU A 87 13.46 9.60 -9.69
C LEU A 87 14.97 9.70 -9.78
N LYS A 88 15.47 10.20 -10.91
CA LYS A 88 16.90 10.46 -11.08
C LYS A 88 17.29 11.70 -10.31
N GLU A 89 18.52 11.76 -9.79
CA GLU A 89 18.99 12.89 -8.97
C GLU A 89 18.81 14.26 -9.66
N THR A 90 18.89 14.31 -10.99
CA THR A 90 18.67 15.51 -11.81
C THR A 90 17.22 15.99 -11.86
N GLU A 91 16.25 15.14 -11.50
CA GLU A 91 14.82 15.46 -11.58
C GLU A 91 14.28 16.03 -10.26
N HIS A 92 15.00 15.89 -9.14
CA HIS A 92 14.51 16.27 -7.80
C HIS A 92 14.28 17.77 -7.63
N ASP A 93 15.06 18.61 -8.31
CA ASP A 93 14.94 20.06 -8.20
C ASP A 93 13.80 20.63 -9.08
N ASP A 94 13.31 19.83 -10.04
CA ASP A 94 12.32 20.25 -11.06
C ASP A 94 10.90 19.73 -10.79
N ILE A 95 10.71 18.88 -9.78
CA ILE A 95 9.43 18.25 -9.49
C ILE A 95 9.04 18.42 -8.03
N SER A 96 7.75 18.67 -7.80
CA SER A 96 7.21 18.67 -6.44
C SER A 96 6.59 17.32 -6.09
N ILE A 97 6.96 16.79 -4.93
CA ILE A 97 6.51 15.50 -4.40
C ILE A 97 5.42 15.74 -3.35
N SER A 98 4.18 15.41 -3.73
CA SER A 98 3.04 15.39 -2.82
C SER A 98 2.63 13.96 -2.48
N VAL A 99 2.51 13.67 -1.19
CA VAL A 99 2.15 12.36 -0.65
C VAL A 99 0.88 12.50 0.18
N LYS A 100 -0.09 11.60 -0.04
CA LYS A 100 -1.26 11.45 0.81
C LYS A 100 -1.23 10.10 1.51
N LEU A 101 -1.04 10.11 2.82
CA LEU A 101 -0.96 8.93 3.67
C LEU A 101 -2.35 8.59 4.23
N PHE A 102 -2.90 7.45 3.82
CA PHE A 102 -4.16 6.92 4.36
C PHE A 102 -3.89 5.94 5.48
N LEU A 103 -4.26 6.29 6.70
CA LEU A 103 -4.03 5.47 7.89
C LEU A 103 -5.12 4.42 8.05
N ASN A 104 -4.73 3.17 8.28
CA ASN A 104 -5.64 2.09 8.68
C ASN A 104 -5.72 1.90 10.21
N SER A 105 -4.71 2.42 10.92
CA SER A 105 -4.49 2.34 12.36
C SER A 105 -3.72 3.59 12.80
N LEU A 106 -3.69 3.85 14.11
CA LEU A 106 -3.02 5.02 14.68
C LEU A 106 -1.61 4.68 15.20
N ASP A 107 -0.99 3.64 14.62
CA ASP A 107 0.35 3.19 14.99
C ASP A 107 1.40 4.16 14.45
N THR A 108 2.03 4.90 15.36
CA THR A 108 3.03 5.93 15.06
C THR A 108 4.30 5.35 14.44
N GLU A 109 4.67 4.12 14.80
CA GLU A 109 5.84 3.46 14.24
C GLU A 109 5.61 3.15 12.75
N ILE A 110 4.41 2.67 12.42
CA ILE A 110 4.01 2.42 11.02
C ILE A 110 4.04 3.72 10.21
N VAL A 111 3.63 4.85 10.78
CA VAL A 111 3.68 6.16 10.11
C VAL A 111 5.12 6.54 9.76
N SER A 112 6.04 6.48 10.73
CA SER A 112 7.46 6.79 10.54
C SER A 112 8.09 5.88 9.48
N GLN A 113 7.87 4.57 9.60
CA GLN A 113 8.36 3.58 8.64
C GLN A 113 7.79 3.81 7.24
N SER A 114 6.52 4.17 7.11
CA SER A 114 5.87 4.44 5.83
C SER A 114 6.49 5.65 5.13
N ILE A 115 6.72 6.75 5.85
CA ILE A 115 7.35 7.95 5.27
C ILE A 115 8.75 7.63 4.74
N LYS A 116 9.57 6.95 5.55
CA LYS A 116 10.91 6.52 5.14
C LYS A 116 10.86 5.61 3.92
N LYS A 117 9.94 4.63 3.93
CA LYS A 117 9.79 3.68 2.83
C LYS A 117 9.37 4.38 1.53
N ILE A 118 8.49 5.37 1.60
CA ILE A 118 8.06 6.16 0.43
C ILE A 118 9.25 6.88 -0.20
N LEU A 119 10.07 7.55 0.60
CA LEU A 119 11.29 8.23 0.13
C LEU A 119 12.27 7.26 -0.52
N ASP A 120 12.51 6.11 0.12
CA ASP A 120 13.39 5.06 -0.39
C ASP A 120 12.86 4.48 -1.72
N GLU A 121 11.55 4.25 -1.83
CA GLU A 121 10.94 3.73 -3.06
C GLU A 121 11.07 4.75 -4.18
N ILE A 122 10.62 5.98 -3.96
CA ILE A 122 10.62 7.04 -4.99
C ILE A 122 12.05 7.47 -5.35
N GLY A 123 13.02 7.26 -4.44
CA GLY A 123 14.40 7.70 -4.60
C GLY A 123 14.61 9.17 -4.24
N ALA A 124 13.73 9.74 -3.41
CA ALA A 124 13.73 11.15 -3.02
C ALA A 124 14.35 11.38 -1.64
N LYS A 125 14.87 12.59 -1.44
CA LYS A 125 15.45 13.03 -0.16
C LYS A 125 14.42 13.69 0.76
N HIS A 126 13.36 14.27 0.19
CA HIS A 126 12.30 14.96 0.93
C HIS A 126 10.94 14.83 0.24
N ILE A 127 9.88 15.16 0.96
CA ILE A 127 8.50 15.28 0.48
C ILE A 127 8.09 16.75 0.63
N ASP A 128 7.57 17.39 -0.43
CA ASP A 128 7.13 18.78 -0.31
C ASP A 128 5.84 18.92 0.50
N THR A 129 4.87 18.05 0.22
CA THR A 129 3.56 18.10 0.86
C THR A 129 3.16 16.72 1.33
N LEU A 130 2.94 16.56 2.63
CA LEU A 130 2.38 15.35 3.23
C LEU A 130 0.97 15.62 3.77
N ILE A 131 -0.02 14.91 3.27
CA ILE A 131 -1.41 14.96 3.76
C ILE A 131 -1.71 13.65 4.50
N VAL A 132 -2.15 13.72 5.76
CA VAL A 132 -2.45 12.53 6.57
C VAL A 132 -3.94 12.37 6.78
N SER A 133 -4.50 11.33 6.17
CA SER A 133 -5.91 10.98 6.30
C SER A 133 -6.13 9.86 7.32
N PHE A 134 -6.97 10.15 8.31
CA PHE A 134 -7.30 9.23 9.40
C PHE A 134 -8.44 8.28 8.99
N PRO A 135 -8.52 7.08 9.59
CA PRO A 135 -9.58 6.13 9.25
C PRO A 135 -10.94 6.59 9.78
N ASP A 136 -12.01 6.47 8.99
CA ASP A 136 -13.36 6.96 9.34
C ASP A 136 -13.85 6.48 10.72
N LYS A 137 -13.45 5.27 11.14
CA LYS A 137 -13.81 4.67 12.43
C LYS A 137 -13.35 5.47 13.66
N VAL A 138 -12.41 6.40 13.52
CA VAL A 138 -11.90 7.21 14.65
C VAL A 138 -12.62 8.55 14.79
N PHE A 139 -13.51 8.90 13.86
CA PHE A 139 -14.30 10.11 13.93
C PHE A 139 -15.50 9.91 14.87
N VAL A 140 -15.77 10.90 15.71
CA VAL A 140 -16.91 10.96 16.62
C VAL A 140 -17.73 12.18 16.24
N HIS A 141 -18.97 11.97 15.78
CA HIS A 141 -19.84 13.05 15.27
C HIS A 141 -19.16 13.92 14.20
N ASP A 142 -18.52 13.26 13.21
CA ASP A 142 -17.75 13.89 12.13
C ASP A 142 -16.56 14.75 12.59
N GLN A 143 -16.13 14.59 13.84
CA GLN A 143 -14.96 15.26 14.40
C GLN A 143 -13.87 14.25 14.74
N LEU A 144 -12.64 14.59 14.41
CA LEU A 144 -11.46 13.80 14.77
C LEU A 144 -10.95 14.26 16.14
N PRO A 145 -11.03 13.43 17.20
CA PRO A 145 -10.60 13.83 18.53
C PRO A 145 -9.10 14.13 18.57
N ALA A 146 -8.72 15.29 19.12
CA ALA A 146 -7.32 15.73 19.17
C ALA A 146 -6.39 14.70 19.82
N GLN A 147 -6.87 13.94 20.82
CA GLN A 147 -6.08 12.93 21.51
C GLN A 147 -5.64 11.78 20.59
N LEU A 148 -6.38 11.53 19.51
CA LEU A 148 -6.04 10.52 18.51
C LEU A 148 -5.12 11.08 17.41
N VAL A 149 -5.19 12.38 17.14
CA VAL A 149 -4.35 13.08 16.16
C VAL A 149 -2.95 13.28 16.70
N MET A 150 -2.84 13.76 17.94
CA MET A 150 -1.59 14.27 18.50
C MET A 150 -0.41 13.28 18.40
N PRO A 151 -0.54 11.98 18.71
CA PRO A 151 0.60 11.06 18.60
C PRO A 151 1.11 10.90 17.17
N VAL A 152 0.20 10.77 16.20
CA VAL A 152 0.54 10.70 14.77
C VAL A 152 1.15 12.01 14.32
N TRP A 153 0.56 13.13 14.72
CA TRP A 153 1.02 14.46 14.34
C TRP A 153 2.39 14.79 14.89
N SER A 154 2.76 14.31 16.08
CA SER A 154 4.12 14.45 16.61
C SER A 154 5.16 13.85 15.67
N ILE A 155 4.91 12.64 15.13
CA ILE A 155 5.82 12.01 14.15
C ILE A 155 5.93 12.85 12.87
N VAL A 156 4.78 13.34 12.38
CA VAL A 156 4.75 14.19 11.18
C VAL A 156 5.52 15.50 11.43
N GLN A 157 5.35 16.10 12.60
CA GLN A 157 6.06 17.32 12.99
C GLN A 157 7.56 17.09 13.10
N GLU A 158 8.00 15.97 13.65
CA GLU A 158 9.43 15.60 13.67
C GLU A 158 10.01 15.48 12.25
N CYS A 159 9.24 14.93 11.29
CA CYS A 159 9.63 14.92 9.88
C CYS A 159 9.73 16.32 9.28
N VAL A 160 8.87 17.25 9.69
CA VAL A 160 8.93 18.66 9.25
C VAL A 160 10.17 19.35 9.84
N ASP A 161 10.40 19.20 11.14
CA ASP A 161 11.51 19.82 11.85
C ASP A 161 12.87 19.32 11.35
N SER A 162 12.93 18.05 10.92
CA SER A 162 14.10 17.43 10.30
C SER A 162 14.24 17.69 8.79
N GLN A 163 13.35 18.50 8.19
CA GLN A 163 13.32 18.85 6.77
C GLN A 163 13.12 17.64 5.82
N VAL A 164 12.62 16.52 6.34
CA VAL A 164 12.20 15.37 5.54
C VAL A 164 10.88 15.67 4.83
N VAL A 165 10.02 16.49 5.46
CA VAL A 165 8.76 16.97 4.90
C VAL A 165 8.75 18.50 4.93
N SER A 166 8.47 19.18 3.80
CA SER A 166 8.45 20.65 3.77
C SER A 166 7.17 21.22 4.38
N THR A 167 6.01 20.64 4.03
CA THR A 167 4.68 21.06 4.52
C THR A 167 3.83 19.84 4.85
N ALA A 168 3.10 19.89 5.97
CA ALA A 168 2.19 18.82 6.39
C ALA A 168 0.75 19.33 6.57
N GLY A 169 -0.22 18.46 6.31
CA GLY A 169 -1.65 18.71 6.48
C GLY A 169 -2.45 17.45 6.82
N LEU A 170 -3.74 17.63 7.08
CA LEU A 170 -4.73 16.58 7.37
C LEU A 170 -5.72 16.43 6.20
#